data_AF-A0A7C9ES58-F1
#
_entry.id   AF-A0A7C9ES58-F1
#
_cell.length_a   1.000
_cell.length_b   1.000
_cell.length_c   1.000
_cell.angle_alpha   90.00
_cell.angle_beta   90.00
_cell.angle_gamma   90.00
#
_symmetry.space_group_name_H-M   'P 1'
#
loop_
_entity.id
_entity.type
_entity.pdbx_description
1 polymer ?
#
loop_
_entity_poly.entity_id
_entity_poly.type
_entity_poly.pdbx_seq_one_letter_code
_entity_poly.pdbx_strand_id
1 'polypeptide(L)'
;WRSGANFFRTQYGLDYVIATYKKIQVSFLDGIVMGGGAGVSIHGRFRIVTENTVFAMPEAAIGISPDVGASYFLSRLPGFFGEYVGLTGARLVGAEMLAC
;
A
#
# COMPACT_ATOMS: atom_id res chain seq x y z
N TRP A 1 -19.36 -15.66 3.88
CA TRP A 1 -18.33 -15.85 2.83
C TRP A 1 -18.50 -14.96 1.60
N ARG A 2 -19.67 -14.89 0.93
CA ARG A 2 -19.83 -14.06 -0.30
C ARG A 2 -19.61 -12.55 -0.10
N SER A 3 -20.01 -11.99 1.04
CA SER A 3 -19.86 -10.54 1.30
C SER A 3 -18.38 -10.10 1.28
N GLY A 4 -17.52 -10.77 2.05
CA GLY A 4 -16.08 -10.47 2.07
C GLY A 4 -15.41 -10.67 0.70
N ALA A 5 -15.74 -11.76 0.01
CA ALA A 5 -15.21 -11.99 -1.34
C ALA A 5 -15.64 -10.89 -2.34
N ASN A 6 -16.87 -10.39 -2.26
CA ASN A 6 -17.35 -9.29 -3.09
C ASN A 6 -16.66 -7.96 -2.76
N PHE A 7 -16.37 -7.71 -1.48
CA PHE A 7 -15.60 -6.55 -1.05
C PHE A 7 -14.20 -6.57 -1.68
N PHE A 8 -13.44 -7.65 -1.47
CA PHE A 8 -12.08 -7.77 -2.03
C PHE A 8 -12.08 -7.75 -3.57
N ARG A 9 -13.07 -8.36 -4.22
CA ARG A 9 -13.20 -8.27 -5.69
C ARG A 9 -13.34 -6.82 -6.16
N THR A 10 -14.13 -6.02 -5.44
CA THR A 10 -14.35 -4.61 -5.78
C THR A 10 -13.08 -3.80 -5.51
N GLN A 11 -12.45 -4.01 -4.35
CA GLN A 11 -11.22 -3.34 -3.96
C GLN A 11 -10.08 -3.62 -4.94
N TYR A 12 -9.80 -4.89 -5.23
CA TYR A 12 -8.74 -5.26 -6.18
C TYR A 12 -9.03 -4.79 -7.60
N GLY A 13 -10.31 -4.72 -7.99
CA GLY A 13 -10.71 -4.10 -9.24
C GLY A 13 -10.35 -2.62 -9.31
N LEU A 14 -10.56 -1.87 -8.22
CA LEU A 14 -10.17 -0.47 -8.12
C LEU A 14 -8.65 -0.30 -8.12
N ASP A 15 -7.92 -1.08 -7.32
CA ASP A 15 -6.45 -1.04 -7.26
C ASP A 15 -5.84 -1.27 -8.65
N TYR A 16 -6.37 -2.26 -9.38
CA TYR A 16 -5.95 -2.55 -10.76
C TYR A 16 -6.26 -1.40 -11.72
N VAL A 17 -7.43 -0.78 -11.60
CA VAL A 17 -7.78 0.40 -12.41
C VAL A 17 -6.79 1.53 -12.14
N ILE A 18 -6.46 1.81 -10.87
CA ILE A 18 -5.49 2.85 -10.50
C ILE A 18 -4.11 2.52 -11.09
N ALA A 19 -3.65 1.28 -10.92
CA ALA A 19 -2.34 0.82 -11.43
C ALA A 19 -2.21 0.92 -12.96
N THR A 20 -3.32 0.75 -13.69
CA THR A 20 -3.34 0.73 -15.16
C THR A 20 -3.95 1.98 -15.79
N TYR A 21 -4.30 2.98 -14.98
CA TYR A 21 -5.01 4.16 -15.46
C TYR A 21 -4.13 5.02 -16.36
N LYS A 22 -4.67 5.42 -17.52
CA LYS A 22 -3.93 6.24 -18.49
C LYS A 22 -3.78 7.69 -18.05
N LYS A 23 -4.78 8.23 -17.34
CA LYS A 23 -4.70 9.60 -16.82
C LYS A 23 -3.77 9.60 -15.61
N ILE A 24 -2.93 10.63 -15.53
CA ILE A 24 -2.02 10.80 -14.41
C ILE A 24 -2.84 10.93 -13.12
N GLN A 25 -2.54 10.06 -12.17
CA GLN A 25 -3.05 10.07 -10.81
C GLN A 25 -1.89 10.48 -9.89
N VAL A 26 -2.19 11.40 -8.97
CA VAL A 26 -1.27 11.91 -7.96
C VAL A 26 -1.89 11.63 -6.61
N SER A 27 -1.16 10.91 -5.76
CA SER A 27 -1.59 10.57 -4.41
C SER A 27 -0.86 11.47 -3.42
N PHE A 28 -1.62 12.20 -2.59
CA PHE A 28 -1.10 12.91 -1.43
C PHE A 28 -1.25 12.00 -0.21
N LEU A 29 -0.13 11.56 0.33
CA LEU A 29 -0.05 10.77 1.55
C LEU A 29 0.22 11.80 2.65
N ASP A 30 -0.81 12.17 3.40
CA ASP A 30 -0.72 13.13 4.50
C ASP A 30 -1.49 12.56 5.70
N GLY A 31 -0.77 11.83 6.56
CA GLY A 31 -1.34 11.05 7.65
C GLY A 31 -1.09 9.55 7.52
N ILE A 32 -1.94 8.75 8.16
CA ILE A 32 -1.77 7.29 8.23
C ILE A 32 -2.20 6.63 6.90
N VAL A 33 -1.30 5.86 6.29
CA VAL A 33 -1.51 5.12 5.04
C VAL A 33 -1.26 3.63 5.27
N MET A 34 -2.33 2.84 5.42
CA MET A 34 -2.24 1.40 5.71
C MET A 34 -3.32 0.64 4.94
N GLY A 35 -3.06 -0.63 4.60
CA GLY A 35 -4.00 -1.53 3.92
C GLY A 35 -4.69 -0.89 2.72
N GLY A 36 -6.01 -0.73 2.78
CA GLY A 36 -6.80 -0.07 1.72
C GLY A 36 -6.29 1.33 1.31
N GLY A 37 -5.77 2.11 2.26
CA GLY A 37 -5.16 3.41 1.97
C GLY A 37 -3.90 3.30 1.11
N ALA A 38 -3.11 2.24 1.31
CA ALA A 38 -1.98 1.92 0.45
C ALA A 38 -2.45 1.48 -0.95
N GLY A 39 -3.53 0.69 -1.03
CA GLY A 39 -4.11 0.23 -2.31
C GLY A 39 -4.52 1.39 -3.22
N VAL A 40 -5.17 2.41 -2.68
CA VAL A 40 -5.61 3.56 -3.50
C VAL A 40 -4.52 4.58 -3.81
N SER A 41 -3.31 4.43 -3.24
CA SER A 41 -2.24 5.44 -3.35
C SER A 41 -0.93 4.93 -3.95
N ILE A 42 -0.45 3.74 -3.55
CA ILE A 42 0.88 3.22 -3.91
C ILE A 42 0.99 2.85 -5.38
N HIS A 43 -0.11 2.42 -6.00
CA HIS A 43 -0.15 2.08 -7.43
C HIS A 43 -0.17 3.31 -8.35
N GLY A 44 -0.38 4.49 -7.76
CA GLY A 44 -0.33 5.77 -8.45
C GLY A 44 1.04 6.07 -9.05
N ARG A 45 1.06 6.78 -10.19
CA ARG A 45 2.32 7.18 -10.85
C ARG A 45 3.13 8.14 -9.98
N PHE A 46 2.47 9.07 -9.29
CA PHE A 46 3.11 10.02 -8.39
C PHE A 46 2.55 9.90 -6.98
N ARG A 47 3.45 9.89 -6.01
CA ARG A 47 3.15 9.76 -4.58
C ARG A 47 3.90 10.90 -3.89
N ILE A 48 3.16 11.76 -3.20
CA ILE A 48 3.69 12.88 -2.43
C ILE A 48 3.54 12.50 -0.97
N VAL A 49 4.65 12.37 -0.27
CA VAL A 49 4.68 12.12 1.18
C VAL A 49 4.96 13.42 1.92
N THR A 50 4.29 13.61 3.04
CA THR A 50 4.49 14.74 3.97
C THR A 50 5.16 14.28 5.27
N GLU A 51 5.52 15.23 6.13
CA GLU A 51 5.99 15.00 7.49
C GLU A 51 4.97 14.24 8.37
N ASN A 52 3.68 14.29 8.03
CA ASN A 52 2.63 13.57 8.76
C ASN A 52 2.42 12.14 8.24
N THR A 53 3.11 11.75 7.18
CA THR A 53 2.93 10.42 6.58
C THR A 53 3.42 9.34 7.52
N VAL A 54 2.56 8.36 7.78
CA VAL A 54 2.92 7.12 8.48
C VAL A 54 2.38 5.94 7.67
N PHE A 55 3.28 5.23 7.00
CA PHE A 55 2.95 4.04 6.21
C PHE A 55 3.21 2.76 6.98
N ALA A 56 2.31 1.77 6.87
CA ALA A 56 2.55 0.43 7.37
C ALA A 56 1.66 -0.61 6.66
N MET A 57 2.08 -1.87 6.70
CA MET A 57 1.27 -3.04 6.32
C MET A 57 1.06 -3.94 7.55
N PRO A 58 0.17 -3.58 8.49
CA PRO A 58 0.01 -4.28 9.77
C PRO A 58 -0.92 -5.51 9.69
N GLU A 59 -1.29 -5.97 8.49
CA GLU A 59 -2.28 -7.04 8.27
C GLU A 59 -1.89 -8.35 8.97
N ALA A 60 -0.59 -8.66 9.06
CA ALA A 60 -0.09 -9.86 9.73
C ALA A 60 -0.51 -9.90 11.22
N ALA A 61 -0.60 -8.74 11.88
CA ALA A 61 -0.99 -8.64 13.28
C ALA A 61 -2.47 -9.01 13.53
N ILE A 62 -3.29 -8.99 12.48
CA ILE A 62 -4.71 -9.39 12.52
C ILE A 62 -4.96 -10.74 11.81
N GLY A 63 -3.89 -11.49 11.52
CA GLY A 63 -3.97 -12.82 10.90
C GLY A 63 -4.28 -12.79 9.40
N ILE A 64 -3.98 -11.68 8.72
CA ILE A 64 -4.20 -11.49 7.29
C ILE A 64 -2.85 -11.25 6.60
N SER A 65 -2.68 -11.70 5.36
CA SER A 65 -1.51 -11.33 4.55
C SER A 65 -1.67 -9.92 3.98
N PRO A 66 -0.60 -9.12 3.83
CA PRO A 66 -0.66 -7.84 3.12
C PRO A 66 -1.40 -7.97 1.77
N ASP A 67 -2.50 -7.23 1.62
CA ASP A 67 -3.39 -7.30 0.46
C ASP A 67 -3.13 -6.14 -0.51
N VAL A 68 -4.14 -5.70 -1.28
CA VAL A 68 -4.07 -4.52 -2.18
C VAL A 68 -2.88 -4.50 -3.15
N GLY A 69 -2.38 -5.67 -3.57
CA GLY A 69 -1.21 -5.76 -4.44
C GLY A 69 0.12 -5.48 -3.75
N ALA A 70 0.19 -5.56 -2.41
CA ALA A 70 1.43 -5.41 -1.64
C ALA A 70 2.52 -6.39 -2.06
N SER A 71 2.17 -7.62 -2.42
CA SER A 71 3.13 -8.58 -2.98
C SER A 71 3.82 -8.06 -4.25
N TYR A 72 3.19 -7.17 -5.02
CA TYR A 72 3.80 -6.52 -6.18
C TYR A 72 4.76 -5.41 -5.79
N PHE A 73 4.33 -4.44 -4.96
CA PHE A 73 5.18 -3.28 -4.67
C PHE A 73 6.26 -3.59 -3.61
N LEU A 74 5.98 -4.44 -2.62
CA LEU A 74 6.96 -4.80 -1.59
C LEU A 74 8.11 -5.62 -2.18
N SER A 75 7.84 -6.52 -3.12
CA SER A 75 8.89 -7.33 -3.77
C SER A 75 9.85 -6.54 -4.66
N ARG A 76 9.59 -5.24 -4.86
CA ARG A 76 10.43 -4.34 -5.67
C ARG A 76 11.25 -3.36 -4.82
N LEU A 77 11.09 -3.42 -3.50
CA LEU A 77 11.91 -2.65 -2.57
C LEU A 77 13.33 -3.26 -2.50
N PRO A 78 14.35 -2.44 -2.24
CA PRO A 78 15.74 -2.92 -2.23
C PRO A 78 15.99 -3.92 -1.11
N GLY A 79 16.77 -4.96 -1.41
CA GLY A 79 17.16 -6.00 -0.45
C GLY A 79 15.96 -6.77 0.08
N PHE A 80 15.89 -6.93 1.41
CA PHE A 80 14.80 -7.64 2.12
C PHE A 80 13.82 -6.70 2.81
N PHE A 81 13.77 -5.44 2.37
CA PHE A 81 12.99 -4.41 3.06
C PHE A 81 11.48 -4.65 2.92
N GLY A 82 11.04 -5.16 1.76
CA GLY A 82 9.65 -5.53 1.54
C GLY A 82 9.16 -6.64 2.48
N GLU A 83 9.96 -7.69 2.68
CA GLU A 83 9.64 -8.75 3.65
C GLU A 83 9.62 -8.21 5.07
N TYR A 84 10.58 -7.37 5.45
CA TYR A 84 10.62 -6.75 6.77
C TYR A 84 9.34 -5.96 7.06
N VAL A 85 8.95 -5.04 6.17
CA VAL A 85 7.75 -4.21 6.36
C VAL A 85 6.48 -5.05 6.37
N GLY A 86 6.35 -5.99 5.42
CA GLY A 86 5.15 -6.83 5.29
C GLY A 86 4.96 -7.84 6.42
N LEU A 87 6.04 -8.36 7.02
CA LEU A 87 5.97 -9.35 8.11
C LEU A 87 5.86 -8.70 9.49
N THR A 88 6.55 -7.58 9.71
CA THR A 88 6.59 -6.93 11.03
C THR A 88 5.51 -5.87 11.23
N GLY A 89 4.92 -5.36 10.15
CA GLY A 89 4.03 -4.20 10.21
C GLY A 89 4.74 -2.93 10.65
N ALA A 90 6.05 -2.82 10.38
CA ALA A 90 6.86 -1.65 10.70
C ALA A 90 6.23 -0.37 10.14
N ARG A 91 6.31 0.70 10.93
CA ARG A 91 5.81 2.03 10.57
C ARG A 91 6.95 2.83 9.94
N LEU A 92 6.71 3.33 8.73
CA LEU A 92 7.62 4.19 7.99
C LEU A 92 7.10 5.61 8.01
N VAL A 93 7.93 6.56 8.42
CA VAL A 93 7.61 8.00 8.27
C VAL A 93 7.86 8.46 6.83
N GLY A 94 7.34 9.62 6.45
CA GLY A 94 7.47 10.15 5.08
C GLY A 94 8.92 10.20 4.56
N ALA A 95 9.88 10.55 5.42
CA ALA A 95 11.30 10.56 5.04
C ALA A 95 11.84 9.16 4.72
N GLU A 96 11.40 8.14 5.46
CA GLU A 96 11.80 6.74 5.24
C GLU A 96 11.14 6.18 3.96
N MET A 97 9.87 6.53 3.72
CA MET A 97 9.18 6.18 2.47
C MET A 97 9.87 6.76 1.24
N LEU A 98 10.46 7.96 1.34
CA LEU A 98 11.18 8.58 0.23
C LEU A 98 12.53 7.90 -0.04
N ALA A 99 13.15 7.34 1.00
CA ALA A 99 14.48 6.74 0.92
C ALA A 99 14.49 5.32 0.34
N CYS A 100 13.34 4.65 0.28
CA CYS A 100 13.18 3.26 -0.14
C CYS A 100 12.51 3.12 -1.51
#